data_AF-A0A377ZRP3-F1
#
_entry.id   AF-A0A377ZRP3-F1
#
_cell.length_a   1.000
_cell.length_b   1.000
_cell.length_c   1.000
_cell.angle_alpha   90.00
_cell.angle_beta   90.00
_cell.angle_gamma   90.00
#
_symmetry.space_group_name_H-M   'P 1'
#
loop_
_entity.id
_entity.type
_entity.pdbx_description
1 polymer ?
#
loop_
_entity_poly.entity_id
_entity_poly.type
_entity_poly.pdbx_seq_one_letter_code
_entity_poly.pdbx_strand_id
1 'polypeptide(L)'
;MRHDAADYYYHTRVRRGPSGLYNTWLIVGGEAFDNHTVPEDESLSLTLTGTNGQLPRRALQSTVLDTVMKTTSASIAVRNLCAPTLPCYPPARTVFTGGC
;
A
#
# COMPACT_ATOMS: atom_id res chain seq x y z
N MET A 1 21.73 0.22 30.96
CA MET A 1 22.33 0.32 29.61
C MET A 1 21.17 0.41 28.63
N ARG A 2 20.60 1.62 28.45
CA ARG A 2 19.56 1.84 27.43
C ARG A 2 20.28 1.78 26.09
N HIS A 3 19.88 0.84 25.24
CA HIS A 3 20.30 0.79 23.84
C HIS A 3 20.10 2.16 23.21
N ASP A 4 21.10 2.64 22.48
CA ASP A 4 21.01 3.80 21.58
C ASP A 4 19.78 3.62 20.69
N ALA A 5 18.71 4.36 20.99
CA ALA A 5 17.53 4.36 20.13
C ALA A 5 17.88 5.16 18.87
N ALA A 6 17.38 4.75 17.72
CA ALA A 6 17.62 5.52 16.50
C ALA A 6 17.02 6.92 16.64
N ASP A 7 17.75 7.93 16.17
CA ASP A 7 17.28 9.33 16.13
C ASP A 7 15.95 9.45 15.36
N TYR A 8 15.82 8.64 14.31
CA TYR A 8 14.63 8.55 13.48
C TYR A 8 14.26 7.10 13.20
N TYR A 9 12.99 6.76 13.38
CA TYR A 9 12.38 5.54 12.89
C TYR A 9 10.98 5.83 12.36
N TYR A 10 10.47 4.90 11.56
CA TYR A 10 9.07 4.91 11.17
C TYR A 10 8.50 3.51 11.20
N HIS A 11 7.19 3.42 11.36
CA HIS A 11 6.45 2.19 11.11
C HIS A 11 5.10 2.54 10.46
N THR A 12 4.52 1.57 9.78
CA THR A 12 3.25 1.74 9.08
C THR A 12 2.19 0.84 9.67
N ARG A 13 0.94 1.29 9.65
CA ARG A 13 -0.23 0.48 9.99
C ARG A 13 -1.26 0.60 8.89
N VAL A 14 -1.83 -0.52 8.48
CA VAL A 14 -2.87 -0.56 7.45
C VAL A 14 -4.13 -1.15 8.06
N ARG A 15 -5.26 -0.46 7.94
CA ARG A 15 -6.56 -0.91 8.45
C ARG A 15 -7.66 -0.65 7.44
N ARG A 16 -8.62 -1.58 7.34
CA ARG A 16 -9.80 -1.41 6.51
C ARG A 16 -10.71 -0.33 7.12
N GLY A 17 -11.04 0.70 6.33
CA GLY A 17 -11.94 1.77 6.70
C GLY A 17 -13.42 1.43 6.43
N PRO A 18 -14.35 2.32 6.84
CA PRO A 18 -15.80 2.07 6.71
C PRO A 18 -16.28 1.91 5.27
N SER A 19 -15.63 2.55 4.30
CA SER A 19 -15.93 2.42 2.86
C SER A 19 -15.50 1.08 2.27
N GLY A 20 -14.75 0.26 3.02
CA GLY A 20 -14.15 -0.98 2.56
C GLY A 20 -12.76 -0.82 1.94
N LEU A 21 -12.28 0.41 1.72
CA LEU A 21 -10.90 0.74 1.33
C LEU A 21 -9.94 0.62 2.51
N TYR A 22 -8.64 0.51 2.24
CA TYR A 22 -7.61 0.48 3.27
C TYR A 22 -7.06 1.88 3.55
N ASN A 23 -7.00 2.25 4.82
CA ASN A 23 -6.32 3.44 5.30
C ASN A 23 -4.90 3.05 5.74
N THR A 24 -3.91 3.78 5.25
CA THR A 24 -2.50 3.63 5.61
C THR A 24 -2.10 4.76 6.55
N TRP A 25 -1.57 4.39 7.70
CA TRP A 25 -1.00 5.30 8.70
C TRP A 25 0.51 5.17 8.65
N LEU A 26 1.20 6.31 8.53
CA LEU A 26 2.62 6.42 8.75
C LEU A 26 2.84 7.02 10.13
N ILE A 27 3.62 6.33 10.95
CA ILE A 27 4.02 6.79 12.27
C ILE A 27 5.52 7.02 12.21
N VAL A 28 5.94 8.25 12.48
CA VAL A 28 7.35 8.65 12.62
C VAL A 28 7.65 8.86 14.11
N GLY A 29 8.87 8.56 14.52
CA GLY A 29 9.33 8.75 15.88
C GLY A 29 10.84 8.58 15.95
N GLY A 30 11.38 8.54 17.16
CA GLY A 30 12.82 8.42 17.39
C GLY A 30 13.27 9.44 18.43
N GLU A 31 14.51 9.32 18.87
CA GLU A 31 15.04 10.17 19.93
C GLU A 31 14.98 11.67 19.57
N ALA A 32 15.14 12.01 18.29
CA ALA A 32 15.04 13.40 17.85
C ALA A 32 13.62 13.97 17.99
N PHE A 33 12.58 13.15 17.77
CA PHE A 33 11.18 13.55 17.98
C PHE A 33 10.84 13.66 19.46
N ASP A 34 11.32 12.70 20.28
CA ASP A 34 11.06 12.66 21.72
C ASP A 34 11.75 13.83 22.46
N ASN A 35 12.94 14.22 22.01
CA ASN A 35 13.72 15.33 22.57
C ASN A 35 13.45 16.69 21.90
N HIS A 36 12.50 16.76 20.96
CA HIS A 36 12.16 17.97 20.21
C HIS A 36 13.36 18.63 19.48
N THR A 37 14.26 17.82 18.92
CA THR A 37 15.45 18.28 18.19
C THR A 37 15.31 18.18 16.67
N VAL A 38 14.15 17.73 16.17
CA VAL A 38 13.86 17.75 14.73
C VAL A 38 13.85 19.21 14.23
N PRO A 39 14.61 19.55 13.18
CA PRO A 39 14.61 20.89 12.61
C PRO A 39 13.22 21.33 12.12
N GLU A 40 12.93 22.62 12.20
CA GLU A 40 11.66 23.18 11.71
C GLU A 40 11.49 23.06 10.18
N ASP A 41 12.60 23.00 9.45
CA ASP A 41 12.66 22.87 7.99
C ASP A 41 12.86 21.43 7.50
N GLU A 42 12.73 20.44 8.38
CA GLU A 42 12.84 19.04 8.03
C GLU A 42 11.69 18.59 7.11
N SER A 43 12.03 17.88 6.02
CA SER A 43 11.07 17.45 5.01
C SER A 43 10.95 15.92 4.93
N LEU A 44 9.71 15.42 4.92
CA LEU A 44 9.44 14.00 4.79
C LEU A 44 9.13 13.62 3.34
N SER A 45 10.06 12.89 2.71
CA SER A 45 9.86 12.31 1.39
C SER A 45 9.33 10.88 1.47
N LEU A 46 8.28 10.56 0.71
CA LEU A 46 7.65 9.24 0.73
C LEU A 46 7.63 8.63 -0.67
N THR A 47 8.01 7.34 -0.75
CA THR A 47 7.82 6.52 -1.95
C THR A 47 6.78 5.46 -1.64
N LEU A 48 5.63 5.49 -2.32
CA LEU A 48 4.52 4.57 -2.09
C LEU A 48 4.13 3.83 -3.37
N THR A 49 3.77 2.55 -3.24
CA THR A 49 3.14 1.77 -4.31
C THR A 49 1.67 1.53 -3.98
N GLY A 50 0.78 2.00 -4.84
CA GLY A 50 -0.67 1.83 -4.70
C GLY A 50 -1.23 0.74 -5.62
N THR A 51 -2.36 0.15 -5.22
CA THR A 51 -3.15 -0.77 -6.07
C THR A 51 -4.62 -0.36 -6.04
N ASN A 52 -5.40 -0.81 -7.04
CA ASN A 52 -6.82 -0.48 -7.15
C ASN A 52 -7.69 -1.44 -6.32
N GLY A 53 -8.21 -0.97 -5.19
CA GLY A 53 -8.97 -1.80 -4.24
C GLY A 53 -10.48 -1.94 -4.50
N GLN A 54 -11.09 -1.00 -5.22
CA GLN A 54 -12.53 -0.98 -5.51
C GLN A 54 -12.81 -0.79 -7.00
N LEU A 55 -12.49 -1.80 -7.80
CA LEU A 55 -12.91 -1.85 -9.19
C LEU A 55 -14.25 -2.60 -9.29
N PRO A 56 -15.26 -2.06 -10.02
CA PRO A 56 -16.48 -2.80 -10.31
C PRO A 56 -16.14 -4.12 -11.00
N ARG A 57 -16.72 -5.23 -10.54
CA ARG A 57 -16.43 -6.58 -11.09
C ARG A 57 -16.55 -6.64 -12.62
N ARG A 58 -17.57 -5.98 -13.19
CA ARG A 58 -17.80 -5.96 -14.64
C ARG A 58 -16.76 -5.15 -15.41
N ALA A 59 -16.21 -4.09 -14.80
CA ALA A 59 -15.18 -3.27 -15.44
C ALA A 59 -13.87 -4.06 -15.65
N LEU A 60 -13.55 -5.00 -14.74
CA LEU A 60 -12.36 -5.87 -14.85
C LEU A 60 -12.49 -6.95 -15.94
N GLN A 61 -13.70 -7.43 -16.20
CA GLN A 61 -13.95 -8.43 -17.24
C GLN A 61 -13.86 -7.85 -18.65
N SER A 62 -14.20 -6.57 -18.81
CA SER A 62 -14.14 -5.86 -20.09
C SER A 62 -12.85 -5.07 -20.30
N THR A 63 -11.94 -5.00 -19.32
CA THR A 63 -10.66 -4.28 -19.47
C THR A 63 -9.79 -4.92 -20.53
N VAL A 64 -9.30 -4.10 -21.46
CA VAL A 64 -8.32 -4.48 -22.47
C VAL A 64 -6.96 -3.88 -22.06
N LEU A 65 -5.91 -4.70 -22.07
CA LEU A 65 -4.53 -4.22 -21.99
C LEU A 65 -3.94 -4.40 -23.40
N ASP A 66 -3.92 -3.33 -24.20
CA ASP A 66 -3.48 -3.33 -25.60
C ASP A 66 -2.38 -2.30 -25.91
N THR A 67 -2.04 -1.45 -24.94
CA THR A 67 -1.12 -0.33 -25.13
C THR A 67 0.28 -0.65 -24.60
N VAL A 68 1.31 -0.44 -25.42
CA VAL A 68 2.73 -0.56 -25.04
C VAL A 68 3.20 0.79 -24.49
N MET A 69 3.64 0.84 -23.23
CA MET A 69 4.05 2.11 -22.61
C MET A 69 5.52 2.50 -22.87
N LYS A 70 6.36 1.56 -23.31
CA LYS A 70 7.78 1.79 -23.58
C LYS A 70 8.14 1.25 -24.96
N THR A 71 8.52 2.14 -25.86
CA THR A 71 8.87 1.79 -27.24
C THR A 71 10.24 1.13 -27.28
N THR A 72 10.27 -0.15 -27.64
CA THR A 72 11.47 -0.83 -28.14
C THR A 72 11.65 -0.55 -29.63
N SER A 73 12.85 -0.78 -30.17
CA SER A 73 13.10 -0.67 -31.62
C SER A 73 12.25 -1.61 -32.48
N ALA A 74 11.74 -2.69 -31.89
CA ALA A 74 10.78 -3.60 -32.51
C ALA A 74 9.33 -3.22 -32.17
N SER A 75 8.43 -3.35 -33.16
CA SER A 75 6.98 -3.20 -32.97
C SER A 75 6.43 -4.38 -32.18
N ILE A 76 5.76 -4.11 -31.05
CA ILE A 76 5.15 -5.12 -30.19
C ILE A 76 3.64 -4.90 -30.17
N ALA A 77 2.88 -5.98 -30.28
CA ALA A 77 1.44 -6.00 -30.06
C ALA A 77 1.12 -6.62 -28.70
N VAL A 78 0.14 -6.05 -27.99
CA VAL A 78 -0.31 -6.56 -26.69
C VAL A 78 -1.76 -7.01 -26.81
N ARG A 79 -2.06 -8.18 -26.24
CA ARG A 79 -3.42 -8.72 -26.16
C ARG A 79 -3.60 -9.49 -24.87
N ASN A 80 -4.75 -9.33 -24.24
CA ASN A 80 -5.17 -10.16 -23.11
C ASN A 80 -5.40 -11.61 -23.57
N LEU A 81 -4.67 -12.55 -22.96
CA LEU A 81 -4.86 -13.98 -23.16
C LEU A 81 -6.00 -14.55 -22.31
N CYS A 82 -6.29 -13.91 -21.18
CA CYS A 82 -7.39 -14.24 -20.28
C CYS A 82 -7.94 -12.96 -19.62
N ALA A 83 -9.14 -13.05 -19.05
CA ALA A 83 -9.73 -11.95 -18.31
C ALA A 83 -8.93 -11.66 -17.01
N PRO A 84 -8.67 -10.38 -16.68
CA PRO A 84 -8.08 -10.00 -15.40
C PRO A 84 -8.84 -10.56 -14.19
N THR A 85 -8.11 -10.89 -13.13
CA THR A 85 -8.68 -11.44 -11.89
C THR A 85 -9.17 -10.34 -10.95
N LEU A 86 -10.06 -10.70 -10.02
CA LEU A 86 -10.48 -9.82 -8.94
C LEU A 86 -9.43 -9.77 -7.82
N PRO A 87 -9.30 -8.65 -7.08
CA PRO A 87 -8.45 -8.60 -5.89
C PRO A 87 -8.82 -9.70 -4.89
N CYS A 88 -7.82 -10.44 -4.42
CA CYS A 88 -7.96 -11.47 -3.40
C CYS A 88 -7.27 -10.99 -2.12
N TYR A 89 -8.07 -10.59 -1.14
CA TYR A 89 -7.57 -10.23 0.19
C TYR A 89 -7.62 -11.45 1.12
N PRO A 90 -6.66 -11.60 2.04
CA PRO A 90 -6.73 -12.68 3.02
C PRO A 90 -8.03 -12.58 3.83
N PRO A 91 -8.61 -13.72 4.24
CA PRO A 91 -9.83 -13.71 5.03
C PRO A 91 -9.60 -12.91 6.31
N ALA A 92 -10.62 -12.15 6.73
CA ALA A 92 -10.57 -11.49 8.02
C ALA A 92 -10.35 -12.55 9.10
N ARG A 93 -9.32 -12.38 9.92
CA ARG A 93 -9.06 -13.27 11.06
C ARG A 93 -10.29 -13.20 11.94
N THR A 94 -11.12 -14.25 11.93
CA THR A 94 -12.11 -14.42 12.99
C THR A 94 -11.29 -14.67 14.24
N VAL A 95 -11.37 -13.76 15.20
CA VAL A 95 -11.03 -14.16 16.56
C VAL A 95 -12.10 -15.17 16.94
N PHE A 96 -11.74 -16.46 16.92
CA PHE A 96 -12.54 -17.50 17.55
C PHE A 96 -12.54 -17.17 19.05
N THR A 97 -13.52 -16.42 19.52
CA THR A 97 -13.84 -16.33 20.95
C THR A 97 -14.58 -17.61 21.30
N GLY A 98 -13.83 -18.69 21.49
CA GLY A 98 -14.39 -19.94 21.97
C GLY A 98 -14.74 -19.84 23.45
N GLY A 99 -16.02 -20.03 23.77
CA GLY A 99 -16.45 -20.80 24.94
C GLY A 99 -16.87 -20.03 26.18
N CYS A 100 -18.18 -20.13 26.43
CA CYS A 100 -18.92 -20.15 27.72
C CYS A 100 -18.82 -18.94 28.66
#